data_AF-A0AAT9QXL1-F1
#
_entry.id   AF-A0AAT9QXL1-F1
#
_cell.length_a   1.000
_cell.length_b   1.000
_cell.length_c   1.000
_cell.angle_alpha   90.00
_cell.angle_beta   90.00
_cell.angle_gamma   90.00
#
_symmetry.space_group_name_H-M   'P 1'
#
loop_
_entity.id
_entity.type
_entity.pdbx_description
1 polymer ?
#
loop_
_entity_poly.entity_id
_entity_poly.type
_entity_poly.pdbx_seq_one_letter_code
_entity_poly.pdbx_strand_id
1 'polypeptide(L)'
;MLSNAESPLIDEYNRAQRVEYLRSALYSRSVVINRSAFWNNPVLISSALGTEREGLSKLLASGVLIPYLFKERNFDELPDFTVLPRGKEAITTLAQDPLLSELRCVRLSLDDDENNLLTEAMAEEFRGQISQPLTASDPNKKFTRIALILLEEERDTDPRRVAELAGRLRSLAEWTRKEKPNRNEIYRRFIVMGDDPSTGLYKPEERRSWLQPWKKNKNFTFETKKWVDLVYNNNLPRFLQTLTFTPQGFPTPLDVGLTWALAAKNRARPAVGSADPVLEEIIDRADRGATWQMWNAIQANANLAMPSPHQLTHQDIVDIREWDDWKNMVGELEKSLDEPLSSTALQDFQAAYDVFLQRLNCWWLAGHAEARKDFAAGVAKVYRIANWIIGLVRIGAAVFPILPPPNIHLPQLPPDAAVKLVVETGFYLFDRGRIDFKRSQLVNSMKSVQTVTLDRLRETERVLQSLYPELESGTGIYPYPGRDLSAPPATNESTV
;
A
#
# COMPACT_ATOMS: atom_id res chain seq x y z
N MET A 1 13.17 5.79 34.01
CA MET A 1 13.17 4.52 33.25
C MET A 1 11.73 4.04 33.19
N LEU A 2 10.99 4.38 32.12
CA LEU A 2 9.65 3.84 31.90
C LEU A 2 9.82 2.48 31.22
N SER A 3 9.19 1.45 31.78
CA SER A 3 9.21 0.08 31.29
C SER A 3 8.75 -0.03 29.84
N ASN A 4 9.49 -0.79 29.03
CA ASN A 4 9.19 -1.20 27.65
C ASN A 4 7.93 -2.10 27.58
N ALA A 5 6.76 -1.59 27.98
CA ALA A 5 5.51 -2.11 27.44
C ALA A 5 5.40 -1.53 26.03
N GLU A 6 5.92 -2.26 25.04
CA GLU A 6 5.80 -1.91 23.62
C GLU A 6 4.33 -1.64 23.31
N SER A 7 4.04 -0.41 22.88
CA SER A 7 2.67 0.00 22.59
C SER A 7 2.12 -0.87 21.46
N PRO A 8 0.90 -1.42 21.55
CA PRO A 8 0.28 -2.19 20.45
C PRO A 8 0.28 -1.46 19.10
N LEU A 9 0.35 -0.13 19.12
CA LEU A 9 0.46 0.72 17.93
C LEU A 9 1.84 0.63 17.25
N ILE A 10 2.92 0.42 18.01
CA ILE A 10 4.28 0.24 17.48
C ILE A 10 4.37 -1.11 16.76
N ASP A 11 3.78 -2.16 17.32
CA ASP A 11 3.75 -3.48 16.69
C ASP A 11 2.94 -3.48 15.40
N GLU A 12 1.78 -2.84 15.41
CA GLU A 12 0.96 -2.68 14.20
C GLU A 12 1.70 -1.89 13.12
N TYR A 13 2.39 -0.82 13.50
CA TYR A 13 3.21 -0.02 12.59
C TYR A 13 4.38 -0.81 12.01
N ASN A 14 5.15 -1.52 12.85
CA ASN A 14 6.25 -2.37 12.40
C ASN A 14 5.75 -3.48 11.48
N ARG A 15 4.61 -4.08 11.79
CA ARG A 15 3.96 -5.08 10.92
C ARG A 15 3.58 -4.48 9.57
N ALA A 16 2.96 -3.30 9.54
CA ALA A 16 2.58 -2.63 8.29
C ALA A 16 3.81 -2.29 7.42
N GLN A 17 4.89 -1.78 8.02
CA GLN A 17 6.14 -1.56 7.30
C GLN A 17 6.72 -2.86 6.73
N ARG A 18 6.72 -3.93 7.53
CA ARG A 18 7.19 -5.24 7.12
C ARG A 18 6.39 -5.79 5.94
N VAL A 19 5.06 -5.63 5.93
CA VAL A 19 4.20 -6.01 4.79
C VAL A 19 4.73 -5.37 3.51
N GLU A 20 4.86 -4.05 3.49
CA GLU A 20 5.16 -3.30 2.26
C GLU A 20 6.59 -3.55 1.77
N TYR A 21 7.52 -3.67 2.71
CA TYR A 21 8.91 -4.01 2.42
C TYR A 21 9.04 -5.41 1.80
N LEU A 22 8.44 -6.44 2.42
CA LEU A 22 8.51 -7.80 1.90
C LEU A 22 7.71 -7.98 0.62
N ARG A 23 6.59 -7.27 0.47
CA ARG A 23 5.83 -7.19 -0.78
C ARG A 23 6.71 -6.64 -1.91
N SER A 24 7.43 -5.56 -1.65
CA SER A 24 8.34 -4.97 -2.63
C SER A 24 9.45 -5.94 -3.02
N ALA A 25 10.04 -6.64 -2.04
CA ALA A 25 11.08 -7.65 -2.27
C ALA A 25 10.58 -8.89 -3.02
N LEU A 26 9.32 -9.27 -2.84
CA LEU A 26 8.72 -10.41 -3.51
C LEU A 26 8.39 -10.13 -4.99
N TYR A 27 7.78 -8.98 -5.28
CA TYR A 27 7.23 -8.68 -6.61
C TYR A 27 8.15 -7.86 -7.51
N SER A 28 9.32 -7.46 -7.02
CA SER A 28 10.30 -6.69 -7.80
C SER A 28 11.57 -7.50 -8.05
N ARG A 29 12.26 -7.25 -9.17
CA ARG A 29 13.59 -7.83 -9.37
C ARG A 29 14.59 -7.36 -8.32
N SER A 30 14.62 -6.06 -8.06
CA SER A 30 15.43 -5.43 -7.04
C SER A 30 14.67 -4.28 -6.41
N VAL A 31 14.98 -3.98 -5.16
CA VAL A 31 14.40 -2.88 -4.38
C VAL A 31 15.53 -2.02 -3.87
N VAL A 32 15.52 -0.74 -4.26
CA VAL A 32 16.43 0.25 -3.70
C VAL A 32 15.88 0.71 -2.35
N ILE A 33 16.65 0.50 -1.29
CA ILE A 33 16.27 0.89 0.06
C ILE A 33 16.95 2.21 0.40
N ASN A 34 16.15 3.21 0.79
CA ASN A 34 16.66 4.52 1.21
C ASN A 34 17.62 4.35 2.40
N ARG A 35 18.77 5.05 2.36
CA ARG A 35 19.85 4.97 3.37
C ARG A 35 19.33 4.97 4.80
N SER A 36 18.39 5.85 5.14
CA SER A 36 17.92 6.01 6.53
C SER A 36 17.21 4.77 7.08
N ALA A 37 16.70 3.89 6.22
CA ALA A 37 15.99 2.71 6.66
C ALA A 37 16.90 1.72 7.39
N PHE A 38 18.10 1.43 6.89
CA PHE A 38 19.00 0.51 7.59
C PHE A 38 19.48 1.04 8.95
N TRP A 39 19.61 2.36 9.08
CA TRP A 39 20.08 2.99 10.31
C TRP A 39 18.96 3.21 11.35
N ASN A 40 17.71 3.42 10.91
CA ASN A 40 16.65 3.90 11.81
C ASN A 40 15.34 3.07 11.75
N ASN A 41 15.21 2.08 10.87
CA ASN A 41 13.99 1.29 10.77
C ASN A 41 14.02 0.07 11.73
N PRO A 42 13.09 -0.04 12.70
CA PRO A 42 13.06 -1.16 13.65
C PRO A 42 12.93 -2.54 12.99
N VAL A 43 12.26 -2.65 11.84
CA VAL A 43 12.10 -3.92 11.11
C VAL A 43 13.44 -4.39 10.57
N LEU A 44 14.19 -3.52 9.86
CA LEU A 44 15.50 -3.90 9.31
C LEU A 44 16.55 -4.11 10.41
N ILE A 45 16.52 -3.27 11.46
CA ILE A 45 17.42 -3.40 12.61
C ILE A 45 17.18 -4.73 13.32
N SER A 46 15.92 -5.09 13.57
CA SER A 46 15.59 -6.36 14.25
C SER A 46 15.93 -7.58 13.38
N SER A 47 15.73 -7.52 12.07
CA SER A 47 16.14 -8.60 11.16
C SER A 47 17.67 -8.74 11.08
N ALA A 48 18.43 -7.65 11.05
CA ALA A 48 19.89 -7.68 11.01
C ALA A 48 20.54 -8.21 12.31
N LEU A 49 19.93 -7.92 13.46
CA LEU A 49 20.44 -8.36 14.77
C LEU A 49 19.80 -9.67 15.27
N GLY A 50 18.77 -10.16 14.58
CA GLY A 50 17.92 -11.27 15.01
C GLY A 50 18.13 -12.56 14.22
N THR A 51 17.13 -13.43 14.29
CA THR A 51 17.14 -14.75 13.64
C THR A 51 17.03 -14.70 12.12
N GLU A 52 16.56 -13.57 11.55
CA GLU A 52 16.42 -13.41 10.11
C GLU A 52 17.69 -12.92 9.40
N ARG A 53 18.77 -12.68 10.13
CA ARG A 53 19.99 -12.06 9.60
C ARG A 53 20.49 -12.76 8.35
N GLU A 54 20.58 -14.08 8.36
CA GLU A 54 21.09 -14.84 7.23
C GLU A 54 20.24 -14.64 5.96
N GLY A 55 18.91 -14.67 6.08
CA GLY A 55 18.01 -14.40 4.97
C GLY A 55 18.15 -12.97 4.45
N LEU A 56 18.27 -11.99 5.35
CA LEU A 56 18.52 -10.59 4.98
C LEU A 56 19.87 -10.45 4.23
N SER A 57 20.94 -11.07 4.73
CA SER A 57 22.25 -11.08 4.09
C SER A 57 22.19 -11.71 2.69
N LYS A 58 21.47 -12.81 2.51
CA LYS A 58 21.29 -13.42 1.16
C LYS A 58 20.56 -12.48 0.19
N LEU A 59 19.54 -11.76 0.65
CA LEU A 59 18.82 -10.80 -0.19
C LEU A 59 19.67 -9.57 -0.56
N LEU A 60 20.54 -9.12 0.34
CA LEU A 60 21.52 -8.07 0.08
C LEU A 60 22.62 -8.56 -0.89
N ALA A 61 23.20 -9.73 -0.64
CA ALA A 61 24.26 -10.33 -1.46
C ALA A 61 23.80 -10.60 -2.90
N SER A 62 22.57 -11.07 -3.08
CA SER A 62 21.98 -11.32 -4.41
C SER A 62 21.51 -10.05 -5.13
N GLY A 63 21.56 -8.88 -4.49
CA GLY A 63 21.10 -7.62 -5.07
C GLY A 63 19.57 -7.51 -5.19
N VAL A 64 18.82 -8.32 -4.43
CA VAL A 64 17.37 -8.13 -4.29
C VAL A 64 17.08 -6.87 -3.51
N LEU A 65 17.86 -6.63 -2.45
CA LEU A 65 17.82 -5.39 -1.67
C LEU A 65 19.12 -4.65 -1.92
N ILE A 66 19.01 -3.40 -2.36
CA ILE A 66 20.16 -2.59 -2.75
C ILE A 66 20.15 -1.32 -1.89
N PRO A 67 21.11 -1.14 -0.98
CA PRO A 67 21.24 0.11 -0.24
C PRO A 67 21.55 1.28 -1.18
N TYR A 68 20.79 2.36 -1.02
CA TYR A 68 21.16 3.64 -1.58
C TYR A 68 22.15 4.35 -0.66
N LEU A 69 23.21 4.92 -1.23
CA LEU A 69 24.16 5.78 -0.55
C LEU A 69 24.02 7.21 -1.10
N PHE A 70 23.90 8.19 -0.21
CA PHE A 70 23.66 9.57 -0.59
C PHE A 70 24.98 10.31 -0.81
N LYS A 71 25.82 10.42 0.24
CA LYS A 71 27.18 10.98 0.14
C LYS A 71 28.25 9.96 0.52
N GLU A 72 27.84 8.91 1.19
CA GLU A 72 28.66 7.80 1.63
C GLU A 72 29.25 7.07 0.42
N ARG A 73 30.48 6.57 0.57
CA ARG A 73 31.15 5.71 -0.42
C ARG A 73 30.89 4.23 -0.16
N ASN A 74 30.69 3.86 1.11
CA ASN A 74 30.47 2.48 1.55
C ASN A 74 29.23 2.36 2.45
N PHE A 75 28.70 1.14 2.56
CA PHE A 75 27.49 0.85 3.33
C PHE A 75 27.63 1.11 4.83
N ASP A 76 28.83 0.91 5.38
CA ASP A 76 29.16 1.06 6.80
C ASP A 76 29.69 2.44 7.18
N GLU A 77 29.83 3.34 6.20
CA GLU A 77 30.20 4.73 6.44
C GLU A 77 29.09 5.45 7.22
N LEU A 78 29.48 6.14 8.29
CA LEU A 78 28.53 6.83 9.16
C LEU A 78 27.89 8.01 8.40
N PRO A 79 26.55 8.06 8.31
CA PRO A 79 25.89 9.08 7.53
C PRO A 79 25.75 10.40 8.30
N ASP A 80 25.58 11.50 7.56
CA ASP A 80 25.28 12.83 8.12
C ASP A 80 23.79 13.00 8.44
N PHE A 81 23.29 12.20 9.39
CA PHE A 81 21.99 12.37 10.05
C PHE A 81 21.94 11.59 11.37
N THR A 82 20.91 11.83 12.18
CA THR A 82 20.71 11.11 13.45
C THR A 82 20.50 9.61 13.23
N VAL A 83 21.39 8.79 13.76
CA VAL A 83 21.30 7.31 13.71
C VAL A 83 20.91 6.73 15.07
N LEU A 84 20.10 5.67 15.07
CA LEU A 84 19.82 4.91 16.29
C LEU A 84 21.06 4.09 16.71
N PRO A 85 21.37 3.99 18.02
CA PRO A 85 22.49 3.16 18.49
C PRO A 85 22.42 1.70 18.02
N ARG A 86 21.23 1.09 18.08
CA ARG A 86 20.99 -0.28 17.56
C ARG A 86 21.13 -0.36 16.03
N GLY A 87 20.87 0.73 15.31
CA GLY A 87 21.10 0.80 13.88
C GLY A 87 22.57 0.73 13.53
N LYS A 88 23.42 1.45 14.29
CA LYS A 88 24.88 1.36 14.14
C LYS A 88 25.40 -0.05 14.40
N GLU A 89 24.88 -0.72 15.43
CA GLU A 89 25.17 -2.13 15.72
C GLU A 89 24.75 -3.06 14.57
N ALA A 90 23.54 -2.87 14.02
CA ALA A 90 23.03 -3.65 12.90
C ALA A 90 23.90 -3.51 11.65
N ILE A 91 24.28 -2.28 11.28
CA ILE A 91 25.17 -2.02 10.14
C ILE A 91 26.55 -2.66 10.36
N THR A 92 27.14 -2.49 11.55
CA THR A 92 28.44 -3.09 11.87
C THR A 92 28.39 -4.61 11.75
N THR A 93 27.29 -5.22 12.21
CA THR A 93 27.05 -6.66 12.11
C THR A 93 26.97 -7.11 10.65
N LEU A 94 26.20 -6.40 9.81
CA LEU A 94 26.07 -6.73 8.39
C LEU A 94 27.37 -6.50 7.62
N ALA A 95 28.11 -5.43 7.91
CA ALA A 95 29.39 -5.14 7.26
C ALA A 95 30.47 -6.19 7.53
N GLN A 96 30.36 -6.92 8.64
CA GLN A 96 31.24 -8.04 9.00
C GLN A 96 30.77 -9.39 8.44
N ASP A 97 29.59 -9.45 7.82
CA ASP A 97 29.06 -10.69 7.25
C ASP A 97 29.85 -11.07 5.98
N PRO A 98 30.49 -12.25 5.92
CA PRO A 98 31.24 -12.68 4.74
C PRO A 98 30.42 -12.72 3.44
N LEU A 99 29.10 -12.97 3.53
CA LEU A 99 28.19 -12.95 2.37
C LEU A 99 28.10 -11.55 1.74
N LEU A 100 28.45 -10.50 2.49
CA LEU A 100 28.33 -9.10 2.10
C LEU A 100 29.68 -8.46 1.75
N SER A 101 30.73 -9.27 1.57
CA SER A 101 32.05 -8.80 1.14
C SER A 101 32.03 -8.06 -0.20
N GLU A 102 31.08 -8.38 -1.08
CA GLU A 102 30.84 -7.70 -2.37
C GLU A 102 29.46 -7.01 -2.40
N LEU A 103 29.04 -6.40 -1.29
CA LEU A 103 27.75 -5.73 -1.19
C LEU A 103 27.58 -4.65 -2.27
N ARG A 104 26.57 -4.81 -3.11
CA ARG A 104 26.22 -3.83 -4.15
C ARG A 104 25.39 -2.72 -3.55
N CYS A 105 25.85 -1.50 -3.71
CA CYS A 105 25.12 -0.28 -3.35
C CYS A 105 24.87 0.58 -4.59
N VAL A 106 23.88 1.47 -4.51
CA VAL A 106 23.60 2.46 -5.57
C VAL A 106 23.89 3.86 -5.06
N ARG A 107 24.59 4.64 -5.89
CA ARG A 107 24.87 6.08 -5.74
C ARG A 107 24.38 6.81 -6.99
N LEU A 108 24.20 8.13 -6.90
CA LEU A 108 23.82 8.91 -8.09
C LEU A 108 25.01 9.06 -9.06
N SER A 109 26.23 9.17 -8.53
CA SER A 109 27.47 9.00 -9.28
C SER A 109 28.54 8.33 -8.40
N LEU A 110 29.52 7.70 -9.05
CA LEU A 110 30.73 7.18 -8.40
C LEU A 110 31.75 8.30 -8.16
N ASP A 111 31.70 9.37 -8.97
CA ASP A 111 32.49 10.58 -8.77
C ASP A 111 31.84 11.43 -7.67
N ASP A 112 32.63 11.84 -6.67
CA ASP A 112 32.08 12.52 -5.50
C ASP A 112 31.59 13.94 -5.80
N ASP A 113 32.25 14.63 -6.73
CA ASP A 113 31.86 16.00 -7.11
C ASP A 113 30.55 15.97 -7.90
N GLU A 114 30.44 15.07 -8.89
CA GLU A 114 29.19 14.85 -9.62
C GLU A 114 28.07 14.37 -8.68
N ASN A 115 28.36 13.45 -7.76
CA ASN A 115 27.36 12.97 -6.80
C ASN A 115 26.90 14.09 -5.85
N ASN A 116 27.79 14.99 -5.43
CA ASN A 116 27.43 16.17 -4.64
C ASN A 116 26.49 17.08 -5.44
N LEU A 117 26.77 17.36 -6.71
CA LEU A 117 25.90 18.15 -7.57
C LEU A 117 24.52 17.50 -7.76
N LEU A 118 24.47 16.18 -8.01
CA LEU A 118 23.22 15.45 -8.19
C LEU A 118 22.39 15.37 -6.90
N THR A 119 23.04 15.21 -5.75
CA THR A 119 22.34 15.20 -4.45
C THR A 119 21.81 16.58 -4.04
N GLU A 120 22.53 17.65 -4.38
CA GLU A 120 22.05 19.02 -4.24
C GLU A 120 20.85 19.30 -5.15
N ALA A 121 20.94 18.91 -6.42
CA ALA A 121 19.82 18.99 -7.37
C ALA A 121 18.61 18.20 -6.87
N MET A 122 18.80 17.02 -6.27
CA MET A 122 17.73 16.26 -5.65
C MET A 122 17.08 17.00 -4.48
N ALA A 123 17.87 17.67 -3.62
CA ALA A 123 17.32 18.48 -2.54
C ALA A 123 16.54 19.70 -3.05
N GLU A 124 17.02 20.34 -4.12
CA GLU A 124 16.31 21.44 -4.79
C GLU A 124 14.99 20.99 -5.41
N GLU A 125 15.01 19.86 -6.10
CA GLU A 125 13.83 19.26 -6.72
C GLU A 125 12.75 18.94 -5.67
N PHE A 126 13.12 18.35 -4.52
CA PHE A 126 12.18 18.11 -3.42
C PHE A 126 11.45 19.39 -2.97
N ARG A 127 12.20 20.48 -2.78
CA ARG A 127 11.62 21.79 -2.41
C ARG A 127 10.76 22.37 -3.52
N GLY A 128 11.23 22.25 -4.76
CA GLY A 128 10.53 22.66 -5.97
C GLY A 128 9.16 21.99 -6.07
N GLN A 129 9.10 20.69 -5.82
CA GLN A 129 7.87 19.89 -5.91
C GLN A 129 6.85 20.25 -4.84
N ILE A 130 7.28 20.46 -3.59
CA ILE A 130 6.39 20.98 -2.53
C ILE A 130 5.83 22.36 -2.93
N SER A 131 6.64 23.18 -3.59
CA SER A 131 6.30 24.56 -3.97
C SER A 131 5.61 24.67 -5.34
N GLN A 132 5.50 23.58 -6.09
CA GLN A 132 4.99 23.55 -7.47
C GLN A 132 3.50 23.89 -7.57
N PRO A 133 2.61 23.44 -6.65
CA PRO A 133 1.19 23.81 -6.72
C PRO A 133 0.92 25.32 -6.71
N LEU A 134 1.82 26.12 -6.16
CA LEU A 134 1.74 27.58 -6.15
C LEU A 134 1.93 28.21 -7.55
N THR A 135 2.45 27.48 -8.54
CA THR A 135 2.62 27.98 -9.92
C THR A 135 1.46 27.58 -10.84
N ALA A 136 0.44 26.88 -10.31
CA ALA A 136 -0.77 26.58 -11.09
C ALA A 136 -1.53 27.87 -11.43
N SER A 137 -2.34 27.83 -12.50
CA SER A 137 -3.23 28.95 -12.87
C SER A 137 -4.23 29.28 -11.75
N ASP A 138 -4.66 28.26 -10.99
CA ASP A 138 -5.45 28.39 -9.78
C ASP A 138 -4.81 27.57 -8.63
N PRO A 139 -3.91 28.17 -7.85
CA PRO A 139 -3.27 27.50 -6.72
C PRO A 139 -4.27 27.02 -5.67
N ASN A 140 -5.33 27.78 -5.41
CA ASN A 140 -6.33 27.41 -4.41
C ASN A 140 -7.02 26.11 -4.80
N LYS A 141 -7.50 26.01 -6.04
CA LYS A 141 -8.12 24.79 -6.56
C LYS A 141 -7.16 23.60 -6.52
N LYS A 142 -5.87 23.82 -6.81
CA LYS A 142 -4.85 22.75 -6.75
C LYS A 142 -4.67 22.23 -5.32
N PHE A 143 -4.53 23.11 -4.32
CA PHE A 143 -4.41 22.70 -2.92
C PHE A 143 -5.69 22.06 -2.38
N THR A 144 -6.87 22.54 -2.77
CA THR A 144 -8.15 21.91 -2.43
C THR A 144 -8.23 20.47 -2.96
N ARG A 145 -7.78 20.22 -4.19
CA ARG A 145 -7.74 18.85 -4.76
C ARG A 145 -6.80 17.94 -3.97
N ILE A 146 -5.61 18.41 -3.61
CA ILE A 146 -4.65 17.63 -2.81
C ILE A 146 -5.25 17.32 -1.43
N ALA A 147 -5.89 18.30 -0.78
CA ALA A 147 -6.52 18.12 0.52
C ALA A 147 -7.65 17.07 0.49
N LEU A 148 -8.51 17.09 -0.53
CA LEU A 148 -9.57 16.09 -0.71
C LEU A 148 -9.02 14.66 -0.75
N ILE A 149 -7.92 14.46 -1.50
CA ILE A 149 -7.30 13.14 -1.66
C ILE A 149 -6.67 12.67 -0.36
N LEU A 150 -6.01 13.56 0.38
CA LEU A 150 -5.40 13.20 1.67
C LEU A 150 -6.44 12.86 2.75
N LEU A 151 -7.66 13.40 2.63
CA LEU A 151 -8.79 13.16 3.54
C LEU A 151 -9.69 11.99 3.07
N GLU A 152 -9.50 11.47 1.86
CA GLU A 152 -10.38 10.45 1.25
C GLU A 152 -10.46 9.15 2.08
N GLU A 153 -9.33 8.72 2.67
CA GLU A 153 -9.31 7.53 3.54
C GLU A 153 -10.20 7.68 4.78
N GLU A 154 -10.30 8.89 5.32
CA GLU A 154 -11.15 9.20 6.48
C GLU A 154 -12.62 9.33 6.08
N ARG A 155 -12.93 9.27 4.77
CA ARG A 155 -14.22 9.60 4.18
C ARG A 155 -14.70 10.99 4.61
N ASP A 156 -13.75 11.89 4.90
CA ASP A 156 -14.04 13.21 5.40
C ASP A 156 -14.11 14.19 4.23
N THR A 157 -15.33 14.51 3.84
CA THR A 157 -15.63 15.44 2.74
C THR A 157 -16.13 16.79 3.24
N ASP A 158 -15.96 17.11 4.54
CA ASP A 158 -16.37 18.40 5.09
C ASP A 158 -15.61 19.54 4.37
N PRO A 159 -16.31 20.43 3.63
CA PRO A 159 -15.68 21.51 2.89
C PRO A 159 -14.81 22.43 3.75
N ARG A 160 -15.14 22.60 5.05
CA ARG A 160 -14.35 23.42 5.96
C ARG A 160 -13.00 22.78 6.26
N ARG A 161 -12.97 21.48 6.56
CA ARG A 161 -11.72 20.74 6.83
C ARG A 161 -10.83 20.69 5.60
N VAL A 162 -11.43 20.47 4.42
CA VAL A 162 -10.72 20.53 3.14
C VAL A 162 -10.08 21.90 2.93
N ALA A 163 -10.81 22.99 3.19
CA ALA A 163 -10.28 24.35 3.06
C ALA A 163 -9.16 24.66 4.07
N GLU A 164 -9.29 24.21 5.33
CA GLU A 164 -8.28 24.38 6.36
C GLU A 164 -6.98 23.61 6.03
N LEU A 165 -7.09 22.34 5.62
CA LEU A 165 -5.95 21.55 5.17
C LEU A 165 -5.31 22.20 3.94
N ALA A 166 -6.08 22.59 2.93
CA ALA A 166 -5.56 23.27 1.74
C ALA A 166 -4.78 24.54 2.10
N GLY A 167 -5.30 25.37 3.02
CA GLY A 167 -4.61 26.56 3.53
C GLY A 167 -3.30 26.22 4.25
N ARG A 168 -3.26 25.12 5.01
CA ARG A 168 -2.05 24.63 5.68
C ARG A 168 -1.00 24.14 4.67
N LEU A 169 -1.40 23.33 3.69
CA LEU A 169 -0.50 22.84 2.63
C LEU A 169 0.08 24.01 1.82
N ARG A 170 -0.76 25.01 1.52
CA ARG A 170 -0.32 26.26 0.87
C ARG A 170 0.70 27.01 1.70
N SER A 171 0.45 27.17 3.01
CA SER A 171 1.39 27.85 3.93
C SER A 171 2.73 27.12 4.00
N LEU A 172 2.72 25.77 4.00
CA LEU A 172 3.93 24.96 3.94
C LEU A 172 4.68 25.16 2.61
N ALA A 173 3.97 25.21 1.48
CA ALA A 173 4.57 25.46 0.18
C ALA A 173 5.20 26.86 0.07
N GLU A 174 4.51 27.89 0.56
CA GLU A 174 4.99 29.28 0.54
C GLU A 174 6.26 29.41 1.41
N TRP A 175 6.24 28.81 2.59
CA TRP A 175 7.41 28.76 3.46
C TRP A 175 8.57 27.97 2.83
N THR A 176 8.29 26.84 2.20
CA THR A 176 9.32 26.01 1.53
C THR A 176 9.99 26.77 0.39
N ARG A 177 9.21 27.50 -0.41
CA ARG A 177 9.73 28.37 -1.49
C ARG A 177 10.64 29.46 -0.94
N LYS A 178 10.28 30.06 0.20
CA LYS A 178 10.99 31.20 0.80
C LYS A 178 12.27 30.79 1.53
N GLU A 179 12.17 29.83 2.46
CA GLU A 179 13.27 29.49 3.37
C GLU A 179 14.14 28.33 2.88
N LYS A 180 13.73 27.66 1.79
CA LYS A 180 14.45 26.51 1.19
C LYS A 180 14.86 25.41 2.19
N PRO A 181 13.92 24.92 3.02
CA PRO A 181 14.21 23.95 4.07
C PRO A 181 14.59 22.56 3.54
N ASN A 182 15.30 21.78 4.34
CA ASN A 182 15.39 20.33 4.18
C ASN A 182 14.18 19.61 4.83
N ARG A 183 14.08 18.29 4.64
CA ARG A 183 12.98 17.49 5.22
C ARG A 183 12.89 17.60 6.74
N ASN A 184 14.02 17.56 7.45
CA ASN A 184 14.02 17.62 8.91
C ASN A 184 13.52 18.97 9.43
N GLU A 185 13.80 20.06 8.73
CA GLU A 185 13.28 21.40 9.04
C GLU A 185 11.78 21.50 8.80
N ILE A 186 11.27 20.92 7.71
CA ILE A 186 9.82 20.80 7.48
C ILE A 186 9.17 20.02 8.63
N TYR A 187 9.77 18.90 9.02
CA TYR A 187 9.26 18.05 10.10
C TYR A 187 9.19 18.81 11.44
N ARG A 188 10.29 19.43 11.86
CA ARG A 188 10.35 20.26 13.07
C ARG A 188 9.28 21.36 13.06
N ARG A 189 9.10 22.00 11.92
CA ARG A 189 8.15 23.11 11.81
C ARG A 189 6.69 22.68 11.77
N PHE A 190 6.34 21.61 11.06
CA PHE A 190 4.94 21.30 10.75
C PHE A 190 4.40 20.00 11.33
N ILE A 191 5.27 19.05 11.72
CA ILE A 191 4.87 17.67 12.01
C ILE A 191 5.17 17.25 13.45
N VAL A 192 6.38 17.50 13.97
CA VAL A 192 6.82 16.96 15.27
C VAL A 192 6.80 18.00 16.39
N MET A 193 6.70 17.51 17.63
CA MET A 193 6.90 18.27 18.85
C MET A 193 8.41 18.33 19.15
N GLY A 194 8.93 19.54 19.39
CA GLY A 194 10.35 19.75 19.67
C GLY A 194 11.24 19.70 18.42
N ASP A 195 12.54 19.51 18.63
CA ASP A 195 13.57 19.65 17.60
C ASP A 195 14.06 18.33 16.98
N ASP A 196 13.60 17.18 17.46
CA ASP A 196 14.08 15.88 16.99
C ASP A 196 12.95 15.02 16.38
N PRO A 197 12.88 14.93 15.04
CA PRO A 197 11.92 14.07 14.34
C PRO A 197 12.05 12.58 14.65
N SER A 198 13.19 12.11 15.16
CA SER A 198 13.43 10.70 15.47
C SER A 198 12.73 10.23 16.74
N THR A 199 12.29 11.16 17.59
CA THR A 199 11.55 10.85 18.83
C THR A 199 10.16 10.27 18.60
N GLY A 200 9.60 10.44 17.39
CA GLY A 200 8.23 10.02 17.08
C GLY A 200 7.13 10.81 17.81
N LEU A 201 7.48 11.91 18.47
CA LEU A 201 6.51 12.78 19.15
C LEU A 201 5.88 13.74 18.14
N TYR A 202 4.67 13.43 17.69
CA TYR A 202 3.93 14.26 16.73
C TYR A 202 3.22 15.43 17.40
N LYS A 203 3.08 16.56 16.69
CA LYS A 203 2.25 17.68 17.13
C LYS A 203 0.85 17.13 17.43
N PRO A 204 0.36 17.26 18.68
CA PRO A 204 -0.86 16.61 19.10
C PRO A 204 -1.99 17.06 18.19
N GLU A 205 -2.73 16.11 17.67
CA GLU A 205 -4.10 16.39 17.25
C GLU A 205 -4.82 16.84 18.51
N GLU A 206 -5.36 18.06 18.54
CA GLU A 206 -6.20 18.47 19.67
C GLU A 206 -7.27 17.39 19.84
N ARG A 207 -7.20 16.64 20.96
CA ARG A 207 -8.13 15.54 21.25
C ARG A 207 -9.55 16.06 21.09
N ARG A 208 -10.43 15.21 20.56
CA ARG A 208 -11.90 15.34 20.69
C ARG A 208 -12.23 15.92 22.05
N SER A 209 -12.58 17.21 22.11
CA SER A 209 -13.23 17.75 23.29
C SER A 209 -14.60 17.09 23.31
N TRP A 210 -14.87 16.25 24.31
CA TRP A 210 -16.20 15.64 24.51
C TRP A 210 -17.31 16.70 24.64
N LEU A 211 -16.94 17.94 24.95
CA LEU A 211 -17.82 19.10 25.05
C LEU A 211 -18.05 19.82 23.71
N GLN A 212 -17.23 19.57 22.67
CA GLN A 212 -17.37 20.18 21.34
C GLN A 212 -17.04 19.15 20.23
N PRO A 213 -17.95 18.20 19.95
CA PRO A 213 -17.75 17.10 18.98
C PRO A 213 -17.37 17.56 17.56
N TRP A 214 -17.68 18.81 17.20
CA TRP A 214 -17.38 19.42 15.90
C TRP A 214 -16.01 20.10 15.82
N LYS A 215 -15.26 20.27 16.92
CA LYS A 215 -13.85 20.68 16.88
C LYS A 215 -12.95 19.48 16.58
N LYS A 216 -13.14 18.88 15.41
CA LYS A 216 -12.24 17.84 14.88
C LYS A 216 -10.95 18.49 14.36
N ASN A 217 -9.82 18.00 14.86
CA ASN A 217 -8.48 17.98 14.26
C ASN A 217 -8.03 19.25 13.50
N LYS A 218 -7.41 20.23 14.19
CA LYS A 218 -6.87 21.47 13.57
C LYS A 218 -5.46 21.35 13.00
N ASN A 219 -4.71 20.32 13.40
CA ASN A 219 -3.28 20.27 13.11
C ASN A 219 -2.94 19.48 11.84
N PHE A 220 -3.85 18.66 11.31
CA PHE A 220 -3.66 17.87 10.09
C PHE A 220 -2.24 17.25 9.98
N THR A 221 -1.73 16.77 11.12
CA THR A 221 -0.32 16.41 11.27
C THR A 221 0.02 15.24 10.35
N PHE A 222 -0.86 14.24 10.28
CA PHE A 222 -0.65 13.04 9.49
C PHE A 222 -0.88 13.29 7.99
N GLU A 223 -1.87 14.10 7.62
CA GLU A 223 -2.14 14.47 6.22
C GLU A 223 -0.99 15.32 5.66
N THR A 224 -0.49 16.27 6.45
CA THR A 224 0.71 17.04 6.11
C THR A 224 1.92 16.13 5.94
N LYS A 225 2.12 15.19 6.88
CA LYS A 225 3.20 14.20 6.82
C LYS A 225 3.07 13.29 5.60
N LYS A 226 1.87 12.79 5.27
CA LYS A 226 1.59 11.96 4.09
C LYS A 226 2.03 12.68 2.81
N TRP A 227 1.66 13.96 2.65
CA TRP A 227 2.07 14.73 1.47
C TRP A 227 3.60 14.89 1.39
N VAL A 228 4.24 15.32 2.49
CA VAL A 228 5.70 15.53 2.52
C VAL A 228 6.46 14.23 2.26
N ASP A 229 6.03 13.11 2.84
CA ASP A 229 6.66 11.81 2.62
C ASP A 229 6.41 11.28 1.22
N LEU A 230 5.24 11.55 0.63
CA LEU A 230 4.97 11.17 -0.74
C LEU A 230 5.90 11.92 -1.70
N VAL A 231 6.09 13.23 -1.53
CA VAL A 231 7.06 13.99 -2.34
C VAL A 231 8.48 13.46 -2.11
N TYR A 232 8.87 13.29 -0.84
CA TYR A 232 10.22 12.83 -0.49
C TYR A 232 10.57 11.45 -1.07
N ASN A 233 9.68 10.46 -0.88
CA ASN A 233 9.94 9.08 -1.30
C ASN A 233 9.84 8.87 -2.81
N ASN A 234 9.18 9.77 -3.54
CA ASN A 234 9.16 9.72 -5.01
C ASN A 234 10.33 10.46 -5.65
N ASN A 235 11.04 11.30 -4.90
CA ASN A 235 12.13 12.09 -5.43
C ASN A 235 13.33 11.23 -5.86
N LEU A 236 13.79 10.30 -5.02
CA LEU A 236 14.93 9.44 -5.36
C LEU A 236 14.69 8.55 -6.60
N PRO A 237 13.54 7.86 -6.73
CA PRO A 237 13.23 7.07 -7.92
C PRO A 237 13.32 7.84 -9.24
N ARG A 238 12.99 9.13 -9.25
CA ARG A 238 13.18 10.01 -10.42
C ARG A 238 14.64 10.12 -10.83
N PHE A 239 15.56 10.33 -9.88
CA PHE A 239 17.00 10.46 -10.16
C PHE A 239 17.63 9.11 -10.56
N LEU A 240 17.12 8.01 -10.01
CA LEU A 240 17.55 6.66 -10.38
C LEU A 240 16.87 6.12 -11.64
N GLN A 241 15.86 6.82 -12.17
CA GLN A 241 14.99 6.35 -13.25
C GLN A 241 14.33 5.00 -12.94
N THR A 242 13.86 4.84 -11.69
CA THR A 242 13.18 3.65 -11.18
C THR A 242 11.74 3.95 -10.78
N LEU A 243 10.92 2.91 -10.62
CA LEU A 243 9.54 3.04 -10.18
C LEU A 243 9.45 3.10 -8.64
N THR A 244 8.50 3.88 -8.14
CA THR A 244 8.17 3.92 -6.71
C THR A 244 7.04 2.95 -6.39
N PHE A 245 7.23 2.09 -5.40
CA PHE A 245 6.12 1.38 -4.77
C PHE A 245 5.41 2.30 -3.77
N THR A 246 4.16 2.63 -4.06
CA THR A 246 3.31 3.36 -3.09
C THR A 246 2.72 2.33 -2.11
N PRO A 247 2.88 2.52 -0.79
CA PRO A 247 2.25 1.67 0.22
C PRO A 247 0.72 1.61 0.07
N GLN A 248 0.11 0.51 0.51
CA GLN A 248 -1.34 0.44 0.58
C GLN A 248 -1.90 1.55 1.49
N GLY A 249 -2.97 2.20 1.04
CA GLY A 249 -3.59 3.32 1.76
C GLY A 249 -2.89 4.68 1.57
N PHE A 250 -1.74 4.73 0.91
CA PHE A 250 -1.19 6.02 0.49
C PHE A 250 -1.77 6.44 -0.86
N PRO A 251 -2.09 7.74 -1.05
CA PRO A 251 -2.43 8.24 -2.37
C PRO A 251 -1.23 8.07 -3.29
N THR A 252 -1.49 7.70 -4.54
CA THR A 252 -0.45 7.58 -5.54
C THR A 252 0.13 8.95 -5.88
N PRO A 253 1.35 9.01 -6.43
CA PRO A 253 1.91 10.26 -6.91
C PRO A 253 1.01 10.95 -7.94
N LEU A 254 0.33 10.18 -8.79
CA LEU A 254 -0.59 10.73 -9.78
C LEU A 254 -1.83 11.37 -9.13
N ASP A 255 -2.38 10.77 -8.08
CA ASP A 255 -3.55 11.30 -7.39
C ASP A 255 -3.33 12.76 -6.96
N VAL A 256 -2.20 13.01 -6.28
CA VAL A 256 -1.82 14.37 -5.83
C VAL A 256 -1.18 15.23 -6.93
N GLY A 257 -1.12 14.73 -8.17
CA GLY A 257 -0.63 15.46 -9.35
C GLY A 257 0.89 15.61 -9.41
N LEU A 258 1.64 14.67 -8.83
CA LEU A 258 3.09 14.51 -8.98
C LEU A 258 3.39 13.74 -10.27
N THR A 259 2.99 14.29 -11.42
CA THR A 259 3.15 13.66 -12.76
C THR A 259 4.60 13.40 -13.15
N TRP A 260 5.54 14.00 -12.43
CA TRP A 260 6.99 13.80 -12.57
C TRP A 260 7.49 12.49 -11.93
N ALA A 261 6.71 11.86 -11.05
CA ALA A 261 7.05 10.59 -10.38
C ALA A 261 6.88 9.38 -11.32
N LEU A 262 6.30 9.59 -12.50
CA LEU A 262 6.43 8.66 -13.62
C LEU A 262 7.87 8.74 -14.13
N ALA A 263 8.69 7.78 -13.73
CA ALA A 263 10.10 7.69 -14.07
C ALA A 263 10.31 7.41 -15.57
N ALA A 264 10.05 8.39 -16.45
CA ALA A 264 10.30 8.24 -17.88
C ALA A 264 10.30 9.53 -18.71
N LYS A 265 10.52 10.74 -18.15
CA LYS A 265 10.65 11.92 -19.04
C LYS A 265 11.86 11.83 -19.99
N ASN A 266 12.89 11.05 -19.65
CA ASN A 266 14.12 10.93 -20.45
C ASN A 266 14.21 9.65 -21.32
N ARG A 267 13.25 8.73 -21.25
CA ARG A 267 13.15 7.61 -22.23
C ARG A 267 12.27 7.95 -23.44
N ALA A 268 11.56 9.07 -23.40
CA ALA A 268 10.92 9.62 -24.56
C ALA A 268 12.00 10.21 -25.50
N ARG A 269 12.53 9.38 -26.42
CA ARG A 269 12.74 9.91 -27.76
C ARG A 269 11.40 10.52 -28.16
N PRO A 270 11.31 11.81 -28.50
CA PRO A 270 10.09 12.30 -29.10
C PRO A 270 9.88 11.44 -30.35
N ALA A 271 8.77 10.69 -30.40
CA ALA A 271 8.33 10.11 -31.64
C ALA A 271 8.10 11.30 -32.57
N VAL A 272 9.06 11.53 -33.47
CA VAL A 272 8.96 12.57 -34.48
C VAL A 272 7.75 12.21 -35.33
N GLY A 273 6.64 12.92 -35.13
CA GLY A 273 5.49 12.91 -36.03
C GLY A 273 4.28 12.05 -35.67
N SER A 274 4.04 11.63 -34.42
CA SER A 274 2.74 11.03 -34.06
C SER A 274 1.98 11.87 -33.02
N ALA A 275 1.07 12.70 -33.49
CA ALA A 275 -0.12 13.01 -32.70
C ALA A 275 -0.97 11.73 -32.67
N ASP A 276 -0.66 10.84 -31.74
CA ASP A 276 -1.42 9.61 -31.54
C ASP A 276 -2.51 9.87 -30.48
N PRO A 277 -3.78 10.08 -30.89
CA PRO A 277 -4.89 10.31 -29.96
C PRO A 277 -5.10 9.13 -29.00
N VAL A 278 -4.57 7.93 -29.31
CA VAL A 278 -4.60 6.78 -28.39
C VAL A 278 -3.60 6.96 -27.25
N LEU A 279 -2.44 7.56 -27.49
CA LEU A 279 -1.47 7.86 -26.44
C LEU A 279 -1.96 9.00 -25.53
N GLU A 280 -2.60 10.02 -26.11
CA GLU A 280 -3.32 11.04 -25.32
C GLU A 280 -4.48 10.44 -24.54
N GLU A 281 -5.22 9.47 -25.10
CA GLU A 281 -6.27 8.75 -24.38
C GLU A 281 -5.72 7.85 -23.26
N ILE A 282 -4.56 7.21 -23.47
CA ILE A 282 -3.88 6.41 -22.43
C ILE A 282 -3.38 7.30 -21.29
N ILE A 283 -2.80 8.46 -21.61
CA ILE A 283 -2.39 9.47 -20.63
C ILE A 283 -3.61 10.04 -19.90
N ASP A 284 -4.69 10.36 -20.62
CA ASP A 284 -5.94 10.87 -20.06
C ASP A 284 -6.72 9.79 -19.26
N ARG A 285 -6.55 8.50 -19.58
CA ARG A 285 -7.01 7.36 -18.76
C ARG A 285 -6.14 7.13 -17.53
N ALA A 286 -4.83 7.38 -17.63
CA ALA A 286 -3.91 7.37 -16.49
C ALA A 286 -4.14 8.57 -15.55
N ASP A 287 -4.60 9.71 -16.08
CA ASP A 287 -4.96 10.92 -15.33
C ASP A 287 -6.37 10.83 -14.70
N ARG A 288 -7.23 9.94 -15.23
CA ARG A 288 -8.51 9.56 -14.63
C ARG A 288 -8.29 8.57 -13.49
N GLY A 289 -8.06 9.12 -12.29
CA GLY A 289 -7.92 8.40 -11.02
C GLY A 289 -8.95 7.29 -10.78
N ALA A 290 -10.10 7.27 -11.47
CA ALA A 290 -11.09 6.18 -11.40
C ALA A 290 -10.57 4.80 -11.82
N THR A 291 -9.70 4.67 -12.85
CA THR A 291 -9.17 3.36 -13.28
C THR A 291 -8.08 2.87 -12.33
N TRP A 292 -7.26 3.77 -11.80
CA TRP A 292 -6.24 3.47 -10.79
C TRP A 292 -6.85 3.17 -9.42
N GLN A 293 -7.89 3.92 -9.01
CA GLN A 293 -8.71 3.63 -7.84
C GLN A 293 -9.47 2.30 -8.00
N MET A 294 -9.88 1.93 -9.22
CA MET A 294 -10.45 0.62 -9.50
C MET A 294 -9.39 -0.49 -9.37
N TRP A 295 -8.15 -0.28 -9.82
CA TRP A 295 -7.06 -1.26 -9.65
C TRP A 295 -6.58 -1.37 -8.20
N ASN A 296 -6.51 -0.24 -7.47
CA ASN A 296 -6.28 -0.21 -6.02
C ASN A 296 -7.42 -0.84 -5.25
N ALA A 297 -8.67 -0.61 -5.65
CA ALA A 297 -9.82 -1.28 -5.07
C ALA A 297 -9.80 -2.77 -5.43
N ILE A 298 -9.38 -3.18 -6.61
CA ILE A 298 -9.22 -4.59 -6.96
C ILE A 298 -8.11 -5.20 -6.12
N GLN A 299 -6.92 -4.60 -5.98
CA GLN A 299 -5.81 -5.14 -5.18
C GLN A 299 -6.08 -5.10 -3.66
N ALA A 300 -6.66 -4.01 -3.16
CA ALA A 300 -7.01 -3.84 -1.75
C ALA A 300 -8.28 -4.60 -1.35
N ASN A 301 -9.18 -4.91 -2.29
CA ASN A 301 -10.31 -5.82 -2.08
C ASN A 301 -9.99 -7.28 -2.49
N ALA A 302 -8.87 -7.52 -3.16
CA ALA A 302 -8.42 -8.85 -3.56
C ALA A 302 -7.72 -9.54 -2.41
N ASN A 303 -6.69 -8.91 -1.82
CA ASN A 303 -5.76 -9.55 -0.88
C ASN A 303 -5.47 -11.03 -1.23
N LEU A 304 -5.38 -11.31 -2.54
CA LEU A 304 -5.65 -12.63 -3.14
C LEU A 304 -4.50 -13.63 -2.92
N ALA A 305 -3.43 -13.23 -2.23
CA ALA A 305 -2.22 -14.03 -2.06
C ALA A 305 -2.00 -14.36 -0.59
N MET A 306 -2.07 -15.65 -0.26
CA MET A 306 -1.47 -16.24 0.91
C MET A 306 -0.03 -16.55 0.48
N PRO A 307 0.96 -16.22 1.30
CA PRO A 307 0.86 -15.51 2.59
C PRO A 307 0.55 -14.02 2.47
N SER A 308 0.03 -13.45 3.56
CA SER A 308 0.19 -12.01 3.78
C SER A 308 1.69 -11.69 3.90
N PRO A 309 2.24 -10.69 3.18
CA PRO A 309 3.69 -10.49 3.12
C PRO A 309 4.41 -10.37 4.47
N HIS A 310 3.78 -9.85 5.54
CA HIS A 310 4.41 -9.79 6.87
C HIS A 310 4.69 -11.15 7.52
N GLN A 311 3.98 -12.20 7.09
CA GLN A 311 4.17 -13.57 7.57
C GLN A 311 5.37 -14.25 6.93
N LEU A 312 5.85 -13.71 5.80
CA LEU A 312 7.07 -14.19 5.17
C LEU A 312 8.28 -13.75 6.00
N THR A 313 9.26 -14.64 6.09
CA THR A 313 10.61 -14.31 6.53
C THR A 313 11.47 -13.88 5.35
N HIS A 314 12.63 -13.29 5.63
CA HIS A 314 13.61 -13.00 4.57
C HIS A 314 14.05 -14.29 3.85
N GLN A 315 14.18 -15.40 4.58
CA GLN A 315 14.55 -16.69 3.99
C GLN A 315 13.44 -17.23 3.09
N ASP A 316 12.17 -17.06 3.45
CA ASP A 316 11.06 -17.44 2.56
C ASP A 316 11.12 -16.68 1.24
N ILE A 317 11.45 -15.37 1.26
CA ILE A 317 11.62 -14.59 0.02
C ILE A 317 12.77 -15.14 -0.83
N VAL A 318 13.89 -15.51 -0.21
CA VAL A 318 15.01 -16.15 -0.93
C VAL A 318 14.53 -17.43 -1.62
N ASP A 319 13.86 -18.30 -0.87
CA ASP A 319 13.42 -19.60 -1.37
C ASP A 319 12.37 -19.48 -2.47
N ILE A 320 11.40 -18.57 -2.32
CA ILE A 320 10.35 -18.32 -3.31
C ILE A 320 10.94 -17.82 -4.63
N ARG A 321 11.94 -16.93 -4.57
CA ARG A 321 12.57 -16.36 -5.77
C ARG A 321 13.40 -17.36 -6.55
N GLU A 322 13.78 -18.48 -5.93
CA GLU A 322 14.43 -19.57 -6.64
C GLU A 322 13.47 -20.42 -7.47
N TRP A 323 12.16 -20.30 -7.28
CA TRP A 323 11.16 -21.05 -8.04
C TRP A 323 11.14 -20.62 -9.51
N ASP A 324 11.04 -21.62 -10.40
CA ASP A 324 10.88 -21.37 -11.83
C ASP A 324 9.63 -20.54 -12.15
N ASP A 325 8.53 -20.73 -11.40
CA ASP A 325 7.29 -19.95 -11.59
C ASP A 325 7.48 -18.47 -11.27
N TRP A 326 8.27 -18.13 -10.25
CA TRP A 326 8.60 -16.74 -9.95
C TRP A 326 9.49 -16.14 -11.03
N LYS A 327 10.53 -16.87 -11.45
CA LYS A 327 11.44 -16.45 -12.54
C LYS A 327 10.68 -16.23 -13.84
N ASN A 328 9.73 -17.11 -14.17
CA ASN A 328 8.85 -16.99 -15.32
C ASN A 328 7.93 -15.77 -15.22
N MET A 329 7.25 -15.58 -14.09
CA MET A 329 6.41 -14.41 -13.84
C MET A 329 7.17 -13.09 -14.04
N VAL A 330 8.39 -12.96 -13.50
CA VAL A 330 9.20 -11.75 -13.68
C VAL A 330 9.66 -11.60 -15.14
N GLY A 331 10.02 -12.68 -15.81
CA GLY A 331 10.39 -12.64 -17.24
C GLY A 331 9.24 -12.16 -18.13
N GLU A 332 8.01 -12.64 -17.90
CA GLU A 332 6.84 -12.18 -18.65
C GLU A 332 6.45 -10.73 -18.31
N LEU A 333 6.67 -10.28 -17.06
CA LEU A 333 6.50 -8.87 -16.71
C LEU A 333 7.48 -7.98 -17.48
N GLU A 334 8.75 -8.38 -17.57
CA GLU A 334 9.78 -7.64 -18.32
C GLU A 334 9.38 -7.52 -19.81
N LYS A 335 8.94 -8.61 -20.44
CA LYS A 335 8.43 -8.60 -21.82
C LYS A 335 7.22 -7.68 -22.00
N SER A 336 6.26 -7.73 -21.06
CA SER A 336 5.07 -6.88 -21.09
C SER A 336 5.43 -5.38 -20.98
N LEU A 337 6.49 -5.05 -20.25
CA LEU A 337 7.00 -3.68 -20.17
C LEU A 337 7.74 -3.23 -21.45
N ASP A 338 8.41 -4.14 -22.14
CA ASP A 338 9.06 -3.89 -23.44
C ASP A 338 8.03 -3.77 -24.58
N GLU A 339 6.88 -4.42 -24.44
CA GLU A 339 5.76 -4.40 -25.39
C GLU A 339 4.45 -3.85 -24.76
N PRO A 340 4.41 -2.59 -24.31
CA PRO A 340 3.34 -2.07 -23.44
C PRO A 340 1.94 -2.00 -24.10
N LEU A 341 1.86 -2.15 -25.43
CA LEU A 341 0.60 -2.18 -26.19
C LEU A 341 0.21 -3.60 -26.63
N SER A 342 1.01 -4.62 -26.32
CA SER A 342 0.77 -6.01 -26.69
C SER A 342 -0.21 -6.65 -25.72
N SER A 343 -1.44 -6.91 -26.21
CA SER A 343 -2.43 -7.66 -25.43
C SER A 343 -1.97 -9.09 -25.13
N THR A 344 -1.15 -9.68 -26.01
CA THR A 344 -0.60 -11.03 -25.84
C THR A 344 0.42 -11.04 -24.71
N ALA A 345 1.38 -10.10 -24.70
CA ALA A 345 2.36 -10.01 -23.62
C ALA A 345 1.69 -9.76 -22.24
N LEU A 346 0.60 -8.98 -22.21
CA LEU A 346 -0.20 -8.80 -20.99
C LEU A 346 -0.92 -10.09 -20.54
N GLN A 347 -1.46 -10.87 -21.48
CA GLN A 347 -2.10 -12.16 -21.19
C GLN A 347 -1.10 -13.21 -20.69
N ASP A 348 0.08 -13.27 -21.31
CA ASP A 348 1.14 -14.19 -20.93
C ASP A 348 1.68 -13.86 -19.54
N PHE A 349 1.88 -12.57 -19.23
CA PHE A 349 2.19 -12.12 -17.87
C PHE A 349 1.09 -12.52 -16.86
N GLN A 350 -0.18 -12.28 -17.17
CA GLN A 350 -1.29 -12.65 -16.28
C GLN A 350 -1.31 -14.17 -16.01
N ALA A 351 -1.12 -14.99 -17.04
CA ALA A 351 -1.08 -16.44 -16.90
C ALA A 351 0.10 -16.90 -16.02
N ALA A 352 1.30 -16.36 -16.24
CA ALA A 352 2.47 -16.65 -15.42
C ALA A 352 2.28 -16.20 -13.96
N TYR A 353 1.67 -15.04 -13.75
CA TYR A 353 1.32 -14.51 -12.43
C TYR A 353 0.32 -15.42 -11.69
N ASP A 354 -0.71 -15.90 -12.37
CA ASP A 354 -1.71 -16.79 -11.78
C ASP A 354 -1.09 -18.13 -11.33
N VAL A 355 -0.19 -18.71 -12.15
CA VAL A 355 0.56 -19.93 -11.80
C VAL A 355 1.45 -19.71 -10.58
N PHE A 356 2.19 -18.60 -10.55
CA PHE A 356 3.02 -18.23 -9.40
C PHE A 356 2.18 -18.10 -8.13
N LEU A 357 1.06 -17.37 -8.18
CA LEU A 357 0.17 -17.19 -7.03
C LEU A 357 -0.42 -18.51 -6.54
N GLN A 358 -0.81 -19.40 -7.46
CA GLN A 358 -1.32 -20.71 -7.11
C GLN A 358 -0.26 -21.54 -6.34
N ARG A 359 0.98 -21.56 -6.84
CA ARG A 359 2.08 -22.26 -6.16
C ARG A 359 2.40 -21.64 -4.79
N LEU A 360 2.46 -20.31 -4.71
CA LEU A 360 2.72 -19.59 -3.46
C LEU A 360 1.65 -19.91 -2.40
N ASN A 361 0.38 -19.90 -2.79
CA ASN A 361 -0.74 -20.27 -1.92
C ASN A 361 -0.60 -21.72 -1.43
N CYS A 362 -0.33 -22.67 -2.33
CA CYS A 362 -0.16 -24.09 -1.99
C CYS A 362 1.02 -24.32 -1.03
N TRP A 363 2.17 -23.70 -1.30
CA TRP A 363 3.36 -23.77 -0.46
C TRP A 363 3.07 -23.23 0.95
N TRP A 364 2.45 -22.05 1.04
CA TRP A 364 2.13 -21.44 2.32
C TRP A 364 1.16 -22.31 3.13
N LEU A 365 0.09 -22.77 2.48
CA LEU A 365 -0.88 -23.66 3.08
C LEU A 365 -0.23 -24.95 3.56
N ALA A 366 0.72 -25.54 2.85
CA ALA A 366 1.39 -26.76 3.30
C ALA A 366 2.22 -26.53 4.58
N GLY A 367 2.99 -25.43 4.63
CA GLY A 367 3.94 -25.14 5.70
C GLY A 367 3.35 -24.58 7.00
N HIS A 368 2.17 -23.96 6.97
CA HIS A 368 1.67 -23.16 8.10
C HIS A 368 0.45 -23.79 8.81
N ALA A 369 0.60 -25.04 9.25
CA ALA A 369 -0.51 -25.81 9.82
C ALA A 369 -1.23 -25.17 11.00
N GLU A 370 -0.49 -24.48 11.86
CA GLU A 370 -1.06 -23.74 12.99
C GLU A 370 -1.81 -22.48 12.52
N ALA A 371 -1.25 -21.70 11.59
CA ALA A 371 -1.93 -20.53 11.05
C ALA A 371 -3.20 -20.89 10.27
N ARG A 372 -3.27 -22.08 9.64
CA ARG A 372 -4.51 -22.58 9.02
C ARG A 372 -5.69 -22.65 10.00
N LYS A 373 -5.44 -22.76 11.32
CA LYS A 373 -6.51 -22.77 12.33
C LYS A 373 -7.23 -21.43 12.42
N ASP A 374 -6.61 -20.36 11.96
CA ASP A 374 -7.17 -19.01 11.87
C ASP A 374 -7.92 -18.79 10.55
N PHE A 375 -8.00 -19.80 9.67
CA PHE A 375 -8.76 -19.69 8.42
C PHE A 375 -9.91 -20.71 8.36
N ALA A 376 -11.02 -20.31 7.74
CA ALA A 376 -12.16 -21.17 7.44
C ALA A 376 -12.34 -21.25 5.92
N ALA A 377 -12.47 -22.47 5.40
CA ALA A 377 -12.85 -22.67 4.02
C ALA A 377 -14.35 -22.41 3.84
N GLY A 378 -14.69 -21.77 2.74
CA GLY A 378 -16.07 -21.59 2.33
C GLY A 378 -16.25 -21.57 0.83
N VAL A 379 -17.49 -21.68 0.38
CA VAL A 379 -17.87 -21.63 -1.04
C VAL A 379 -18.69 -20.38 -1.25
N ALA A 380 -18.27 -19.50 -2.15
CA ALA A 380 -19.07 -18.35 -2.56
C ALA A 380 -19.63 -18.55 -3.96
N LYS A 381 -20.89 -18.19 -4.14
CA LYS A 381 -21.53 -18.05 -5.44
C LYS A 381 -21.92 -16.59 -5.63
N VAL A 382 -21.29 -15.95 -6.59
CA VAL A 382 -21.38 -14.52 -6.85
C VAL A 382 -22.00 -14.29 -8.22
N TYR A 383 -22.87 -13.29 -8.31
CA TYR A 383 -23.54 -12.84 -9.51
C TYR A 383 -23.10 -11.40 -9.79
N ARG A 384 -22.61 -11.13 -11.00
CA ARG A 384 -22.03 -9.83 -11.36
C ARG A 384 -22.62 -9.25 -12.65
N ILE A 385 -22.98 -7.97 -12.58
CA ILE A 385 -23.36 -7.11 -13.72
C ILE A 385 -22.64 -5.78 -13.57
N ALA A 386 -21.69 -5.51 -14.46
CA ALA A 386 -20.80 -4.35 -14.33
C ALA A 386 -20.22 -4.25 -12.90
N ASN A 387 -20.51 -3.17 -12.18
CA ASN A 387 -20.03 -2.93 -10.82
C ASN A 387 -20.98 -3.43 -9.72
N TRP A 388 -22.16 -3.94 -10.09
CA TRP A 388 -23.12 -4.49 -9.14
C TRP A 388 -22.85 -5.97 -8.91
N ILE A 389 -22.73 -6.34 -7.63
CA ILE A 389 -22.36 -7.67 -7.17
C ILE A 389 -23.32 -8.10 -6.05
N ILE A 390 -23.93 -9.27 -6.21
CA ILE A 390 -24.66 -9.96 -5.14
C ILE A 390 -24.21 -11.41 -5.07
N GLY A 391 -24.53 -12.13 -4.00
CA GLY A 391 -24.15 -13.53 -3.89
C GLY A 391 -24.45 -14.17 -2.55
N LEU A 392 -23.95 -15.39 -2.40
CA LEU A 392 -24.01 -16.16 -1.16
C LEU A 392 -22.64 -16.71 -0.87
N VAL A 393 -22.27 -16.75 0.40
CA VAL A 393 -21.07 -17.40 0.91
C VAL A 393 -21.47 -18.40 1.96
N ARG A 394 -20.97 -19.62 1.83
CA ARG A 394 -21.14 -20.67 2.82
C ARG A 394 -19.81 -20.94 3.50
N ILE A 395 -19.73 -20.79 4.82
CA ILE A 395 -18.56 -21.14 5.63
C ILE A 395 -19.02 -22.17 6.65
N GLY A 396 -18.58 -23.42 6.51
CA GLY A 396 -19.12 -24.55 7.28
C GLY A 396 -20.64 -24.71 7.08
N ALA A 397 -21.41 -24.60 8.18
CA ALA A 397 -22.87 -24.67 8.16
C ALA A 397 -23.56 -23.30 8.00
N ALA A 398 -22.82 -22.20 8.15
CA ALA A 398 -23.38 -20.85 8.06
C ALA A 398 -23.42 -20.35 6.60
N VAL A 399 -24.46 -19.58 6.28
CA VAL A 399 -24.67 -18.97 4.96
C VAL A 399 -24.83 -17.46 5.14
N PHE A 400 -24.05 -16.68 4.39
CA PHE A 400 -24.00 -15.23 4.45
C PHE A 400 -24.33 -14.62 3.08
N PRO A 401 -25.20 -13.59 2.98
CA PRO A 401 -25.43 -12.89 1.73
C PRO A 401 -24.28 -11.93 1.43
N ILE A 402 -23.96 -11.80 0.14
CA ILE A 402 -23.16 -10.70 -0.40
C ILE A 402 -24.15 -9.72 -1.01
N LEU A 403 -24.14 -8.48 -0.51
CA LEU A 403 -24.96 -7.39 -1.01
C LEU A 403 -24.07 -6.25 -1.52
N PRO A 404 -24.50 -5.49 -2.53
CA PRO A 404 -23.77 -4.32 -3.00
C PRO A 404 -23.69 -3.26 -1.89
N PRO A 405 -22.65 -2.41 -1.88
CA PRO A 405 -22.60 -1.22 -1.03
C PRO A 405 -23.83 -0.32 -1.24
N PRO A 406 -24.28 0.44 -0.22
CA PRO A 406 -25.49 1.26 -0.31
C PRO A 406 -25.51 2.28 -1.46
N ASN A 407 -24.33 2.69 -1.93
CA ASN A 407 -24.12 3.65 -3.01
C ASN A 407 -23.94 2.99 -4.40
N ILE A 408 -23.98 1.66 -4.50
CA ILE A 408 -23.91 0.92 -5.77
C ILE A 408 -25.27 0.31 -6.05
N HIS A 409 -26.00 0.93 -6.98
CA HIS A 409 -27.33 0.46 -7.37
C HIS A 409 -27.26 -0.51 -8.54
N LEU A 410 -28.26 -1.39 -8.64
CA LEU A 410 -28.47 -2.21 -9.82
C LEU A 410 -28.59 -1.28 -11.05
N PRO A 411 -27.87 -1.55 -12.16
CA PRO A 411 -27.96 -0.71 -13.36
C PRO A 411 -29.40 -0.52 -13.80
N GLN A 412 -29.77 0.71 -14.17
CA GLN A 412 -31.08 0.98 -14.74
C GLN A 412 -31.16 0.33 -16.12
N LEU A 413 -31.99 -0.70 -16.22
CA LEU A 413 -32.16 -1.50 -17.44
C LEU A 413 -33.63 -1.42 -17.88
N PRO A 414 -33.92 -1.49 -19.19
CA PRO A 414 -35.29 -1.61 -19.67
C PRO A 414 -36.01 -2.80 -19.03
N PRO A 415 -37.33 -2.74 -18.78
CA PRO A 415 -38.09 -3.79 -18.09
C PRO A 415 -37.91 -5.19 -18.72
N ASP A 416 -37.81 -5.25 -20.04
CA ASP A 416 -37.68 -6.49 -20.82
C ASP A 416 -36.24 -6.77 -21.29
N ALA A 417 -35.26 -6.00 -20.82
CA ALA A 417 -33.88 -6.19 -21.23
C ALA A 417 -33.29 -7.47 -20.63
N ALA A 418 -32.78 -8.32 -21.51
CA ALA A 418 -31.98 -9.47 -21.14
C ALA A 418 -30.54 -9.02 -20.87
N VAL A 419 -30.01 -9.37 -19.69
CA VAL A 419 -28.68 -8.95 -19.24
C VAL A 419 -27.76 -10.16 -19.15
N LYS A 420 -26.52 -9.99 -19.60
CA LYS A 420 -25.46 -10.98 -19.37
C LYS A 420 -25.00 -10.89 -17.92
N LEU A 421 -25.37 -11.88 -17.13
CA LEU A 421 -24.94 -12.11 -15.77
C LEU A 421 -23.73 -13.03 -15.76
N VAL A 422 -22.62 -12.59 -15.17
CA VAL A 422 -21.51 -13.49 -14.87
C VAL A 422 -21.79 -14.17 -13.54
N VAL A 423 -21.89 -15.49 -13.54
CA VAL A 423 -22.04 -16.32 -12.36
C VAL A 423 -20.70 -16.99 -12.07
N GLU A 424 -20.15 -16.68 -10.90
CA GLU A 424 -18.89 -17.24 -10.43
C GLU A 424 -19.16 -18.07 -9.18
N THR A 425 -18.77 -19.35 -9.19
CA THR A 425 -18.74 -20.17 -7.97
C THR A 425 -17.29 -20.44 -7.64
N GLY A 426 -16.84 -19.98 -6.49
CA GLY A 426 -15.46 -20.16 -6.05
C GLY A 426 -15.34 -20.77 -4.67
N PHE A 427 -14.24 -21.48 -4.45
CA PHE A 427 -13.77 -21.86 -3.12
C PHE A 427 -12.93 -20.73 -2.58
N TYR A 428 -13.21 -20.33 -1.34
CA TYR A 428 -12.53 -19.22 -0.67
C TYR A 428 -11.99 -19.65 0.69
N LEU A 429 -10.89 -19.04 1.10
CA LEU A 429 -10.39 -19.11 2.48
C LEU A 429 -10.63 -17.76 3.16
N PHE A 430 -11.29 -17.81 4.31
CA PHE A 430 -11.72 -16.65 5.12
C PHE A 430 -10.95 -16.63 6.44
N ASP A 431 -10.55 -15.45 6.91
CA ASP A 431 -9.99 -15.25 8.25
C ASP A 431 -11.05 -15.47 9.35
N ARG A 432 -10.78 -16.33 10.34
CA ARG A 432 -11.68 -16.70 11.45
C ARG A 432 -11.68 -15.59 12.49
N GLY A 433 -12.66 -14.71 12.37
CA GLY A 433 -12.89 -13.61 13.32
C GLY A 433 -13.36 -12.33 12.63
N ARG A 434 -13.16 -12.24 11.31
CA ARG A 434 -13.68 -11.17 10.45
C ARG A 434 -13.98 -11.74 9.06
N ILE A 435 -15.25 -11.76 8.66
CA ILE A 435 -15.62 -11.96 7.25
C ILE A 435 -15.32 -10.64 6.53
N ASP A 436 -14.06 -10.44 6.15
CA ASP A 436 -13.67 -9.32 5.31
C ASP A 436 -13.56 -9.81 3.86
N PHE A 437 -14.60 -9.52 3.06
CA PHE A 437 -14.59 -9.83 1.63
C PHE A 437 -13.43 -9.18 0.88
N LYS A 438 -12.81 -8.14 1.45
CA LYS A 438 -11.62 -7.50 0.89
C LYS A 438 -10.36 -8.33 1.07
N ARG A 439 -10.40 -9.33 1.96
CA ARG A 439 -9.23 -10.13 2.37
C ARG A 439 -9.36 -11.64 2.13
N SER A 440 -10.51 -12.09 1.61
CA SER A 440 -10.79 -13.49 1.31
C SER A 440 -10.11 -13.93 0.01
N GLN A 441 -9.49 -15.10 0.02
CA GLN A 441 -8.70 -15.56 -1.13
C GLN A 441 -9.45 -16.59 -1.96
N LEU A 442 -9.48 -16.37 -3.27
CA LEU A 442 -10.04 -17.32 -4.22
C LEU A 442 -9.05 -18.49 -4.43
N VAL A 443 -9.43 -19.67 -3.96
CA VAL A 443 -8.65 -20.91 -4.11
C VAL A 443 -8.87 -21.54 -5.49
N ASN A 444 -10.10 -21.47 -6.00
CA ASN A 444 -10.48 -21.96 -7.33
C ASN A 444 -11.85 -21.37 -7.71
N SER A 445 -12.08 -20.98 -8.96
CA SER A 445 -13.40 -20.51 -9.43
C SER A 445 -13.84 -21.19 -10.72
N MET A 446 -15.15 -21.40 -10.85
CA MET A 446 -15.82 -21.73 -12.10
C MET A 446 -16.71 -20.55 -12.49
N LYS A 447 -16.60 -20.12 -13.75
CA LYS A 447 -17.37 -19.01 -14.30
C LYS A 447 -18.32 -19.50 -15.38
N SER A 448 -19.54 -18.96 -15.38
CA SER A 448 -20.50 -19.14 -16.47
C SER A 448 -21.18 -17.80 -16.76
N VAL A 449 -21.49 -17.54 -18.03
CA VAL A 449 -22.27 -16.37 -18.44
C VAL A 449 -23.70 -16.83 -18.70
N GLN A 450 -24.65 -16.20 -18.03
CA GLN A 450 -26.08 -16.49 -18.16
C GLN A 450 -26.81 -15.25 -18.64
N THR A 451 -27.88 -15.44 -19.39
CA THR A 451 -28.76 -14.33 -19.79
C THR A 451 -29.97 -14.35 -18.88
N VAL A 452 -30.24 -13.24 -18.17
CA VAL A 452 -31.31 -13.13 -17.18
C VAL A 452 -32.11 -11.85 -17.37
N THR A 453 -33.38 -11.86 -16.95
CA THR A 453 -34.24 -10.66 -16.97
C THR A 453 -34.01 -9.80 -15.73
N LEU A 454 -34.37 -8.51 -15.82
CA LEU A 454 -34.30 -7.57 -14.70
C LEU A 454 -35.13 -8.03 -13.49
N ASP A 455 -36.33 -8.57 -13.73
CA ASP A 455 -37.19 -9.09 -12.67
C ASP A 455 -36.54 -10.23 -11.91
N ARG A 456 -35.86 -11.13 -12.62
CA ARG A 456 -35.14 -12.25 -11.99
C ARG A 456 -33.97 -11.78 -11.12
N LEU A 457 -33.28 -10.71 -11.53
CA LEU A 457 -32.22 -10.09 -10.74
C LEU A 457 -32.77 -9.45 -9.46
N ARG A 458 -33.87 -8.68 -9.58
CA ARG A 458 -34.55 -8.07 -8.44
C ARG A 458 -35.13 -9.09 -7.47
N GLU A 459 -35.62 -10.21 -7.98
CA GLU A 459 -36.07 -11.33 -7.16
C GLU A 459 -34.90 -11.95 -6.40
N THR A 460 -33.77 -12.18 -7.07
CA THR A 460 -32.56 -12.72 -6.45
C THR A 460 -32.04 -11.78 -5.35
N GLU A 461 -31.98 -10.47 -5.62
CA GLU A 461 -31.60 -9.46 -4.63
C GLU A 461 -32.53 -9.48 -3.40
N ARG A 462 -33.86 -9.49 -3.62
CA ARG A 462 -34.87 -9.59 -2.54
C ARG A 462 -34.71 -10.86 -1.71
N VAL A 463 -34.49 -12.01 -2.35
CA VAL A 463 -34.25 -13.27 -1.65
C VAL A 463 -33.00 -13.16 -0.77
N LEU A 464 -31.91 -12.61 -1.28
CA LEU A 464 -30.67 -12.43 -0.52
C LEU A 464 -30.83 -11.45 0.65
N GLN A 465 -31.58 -10.36 0.47
CA GLN A 465 -31.91 -9.41 1.53
C GLN A 465 -32.77 -10.09 2.63
N SER A 466 -33.75 -10.91 2.23
CA SER A 466 -34.65 -11.61 3.16
C SER A 466 -33.97 -12.63 4.07
N LEU A 467 -32.79 -13.13 3.69
CA LEU A 467 -32.02 -14.05 4.53
C LEU A 467 -31.50 -13.38 5.81
N TYR A 468 -31.46 -12.03 5.85
CA TYR A 468 -31.01 -11.24 7.00
C TYR A 468 -31.87 -9.96 7.16
N PRO A 469 -33.07 -10.07 7.74
CA PRO A 469 -34.02 -8.96 7.89
C PRO A 469 -33.47 -7.76 8.68
N GLU A 470 -32.49 -7.99 9.56
CA GLU A 470 -31.86 -6.97 10.39
C GLU A 470 -31.12 -5.89 9.57
N LEU A 471 -30.72 -6.20 8.32
CA LEU A 471 -30.05 -5.25 7.42
C LEU A 471 -31.00 -4.16 6.85
N GLU A 472 -32.31 -4.38 6.88
CA GLU A 472 -33.30 -3.38 6.42
C GLU A 472 -33.48 -2.21 7.40
N SER A 473 -33.06 -2.38 8.66
CA SER A 473 -33.33 -1.42 9.75
C SER A 473 -32.49 -0.14 9.72
N GLY A 474 -31.50 -0.02 8.82
CA GLY A 474 -30.69 1.19 8.66
C GLY A 474 -29.77 1.53 9.84
N THR A 475 -29.79 0.77 10.93
CA THR A 475 -28.81 0.87 12.02
C THR A 475 -27.56 0.10 11.61
N GLY A 476 -26.69 0.72 10.81
CA GLY A 476 -25.45 0.13 10.28
C GLY A 476 -24.38 -0.19 11.33
N ILE A 477 -24.71 -0.97 12.35
CA ILE A 477 -23.80 -1.52 13.34
C ILE A 477 -23.96 -3.03 13.29
N TYR A 478 -22.98 -3.72 12.71
CA TYR A 478 -22.80 -5.14 12.94
C TYR A 478 -22.65 -5.37 14.45
N PRO A 479 -23.53 -6.12 15.13
CA PRO A 479 -23.19 -6.65 16.44
C PRO A 479 -22.09 -7.70 16.21
N TYR A 480 -20.88 -7.41 16.67
CA TYR A 480 -19.80 -8.38 16.73
C TYR A 480 -20.25 -9.58 17.58
N PRO A 481 -20.23 -10.83 17.07
CA PRO A 481 -20.30 -11.99 17.94
C PRO A 481 -18.89 -12.23 18.51
N GLY A 482 -18.55 -11.62 19.64
CA GLY A 482 -17.28 -11.91 20.31
C GLY A 482 -16.91 -10.96 21.45
N ARG A 483 -16.93 -11.51 22.68
CA ARG A 483 -16.59 -10.92 23.99
C ARG A 483 -17.58 -9.92 24.57
N ASP A 484 -18.49 -10.48 25.37
CA ASP A 484 -19.05 -9.75 26.49
C ASP A 484 -17.93 -9.40 27.48
N LEU A 485 -17.47 -8.15 27.43
CA LEU A 485 -16.47 -7.59 28.36
C LEU A 485 -17.07 -7.26 29.74
N SER A 486 -18.36 -7.55 29.97
CA SER A 486 -19.03 -7.33 31.25
C SER A 486 -19.04 -8.57 32.16
N ALA A 487 -18.59 -9.73 31.68
CA ALA A 487 -18.45 -10.91 32.53
C ALA A 487 -17.21 -10.78 33.44
N PRO A 488 -17.37 -10.74 34.78
CA PRO A 488 -16.22 -10.78 35.69
C PRO A 488 -15.46 -12.11 35.52
N PRO A 489 -14.13 -12.12 35.71
CA PRO A 489 -13.34 -13.32 35.55
C PRO A 489 -13.83 -14.40 36.51
N ALA A 490 -14.09 -15.59 35.97
CA ALA A 490 -14.44 -16.76 36.76
C ALA A 490 -13.32 -17.02 37.78
N THR A 491 -13.65 -16.93 39.05
CA THR A 491 -12.81 -17.38 40.16
C THR A 491 -12.72 -18.90 40.08
N ASN A 492 -11.55 -19.42 39.69
CA ASN A 492 -11.21 -20.82 39.93
C ASN A 492 -10.94 -21.00 41.43
N GLU A 493 -12.00 -21.29 42.18
CA GLU A 493 -11.91 -21.99 43.46
C GLU A 493 -12.00 -23.50 43.19
N SER A 494 -10.92 -24.21 43.50
CA SER A 494 -10.91 -25.59 44.03
C SER A 494 -9.45 -26.10 44.00
N THR A 495 -8.71 -26.00 45.10
CA THR A 495 -8.56 -26.99 46.20
C THR A 495 -7.54 -28.09 45.90
N VAL A 496 -6.47 -28.03 46.69
CA VAL A 496 -5.51 -29.06 47.16
C VAL A 496 -4.88 -29.98 46.11
#